data_AF-A0A949VSC6-F1
#
_entry.id   AF-A0A949VSC6-F1
#
_cell.length_a   1.000
_cell.length_b   1.000
_cell.length_c   1.000
_cell.angle_alpha   90.00
_cell.angle_beta   90.00
_cell.angle_gamma   90.00
#
_symmetry.space_group_name_H-M   'P 1'
#
loop_
_entity.id
_entity.type
_entity.pdbx_description
1 polymer ?
#
loop_
_entity_poly.entity_id
_entity_poly.type
_entity_poly.pdbx_seq_one_letter_code
_entity_poly.pdbx_strand_id
1 'polypeptide(L)'
;MRFLLFFALARITAGQYVSSGVCRSCHPAEYAGHAGSGHARALAVSVPPQPGEWAFGAGLQAKTFVSRIDEDTYLEHGLSWYAVTRSMALTPGHRSPEGEKYRTFHPNTAIFRCFQCHSTGPLRLGPGSRIQPFEEGVQCEACHGPGKEHIASGRAMRNPRKMTAAEVNESCGACHRKPAAAGDDTDWTNPWNTRHQPLYLAESACFRKSGGRLSCLTCHPPHRPLSRVAANYDAACSQCHPKPRHTVQRRGACVSCHMPAVSPSSLLHFANHWIGVYAAGKPLRPIR
;
A
#
# COMPACT_ATOMS: atom_id res chain seq x y z
N MET A 1 -16.40 2.57 -46.24
CA MET A 1 -14.99 2.71 -45.83
C MET A 1 -14.97 3.08 -44.33
N ARG A 2 -14.75 2.11 -43.43
CA ARG A 2 -14.74 2.33 -41.97
C ARG A 2 -13.35 2.87 -41.58
N PHE A 3 -13.28 4.13 -41.14
CA PHE A 3 -12.07 4.71 -40.56
C PHE A 3 -11.79 4.06 -39.20
N LEU A 4 -10.72 3.27 -39.12
CA LEU A 4 -10.13 2.82 -37.86
C LEU A 4 -9.32 3.99 -37.28
N LEU A 5 -9.87 4.66 -36.27
CA LEU A 5 -9.14 5.61 -35.42
C LEU A 5 -8.16 4.81 -34.54
N PHE A 6 -6.91 4.72 -34.96
CA PHE A 6 -5.80 4.32 -34.10
C PHE A 6 -5.57 5.43 -33.07
N PHE A 7 -6.07 5.25 -31.84
CA PHE A 7 -5.58 6.03 -30.70
C PHE A 7 -4.12 5.63 -30.45
N ALA A 8 -3.19 6.53 -30.80
CA ALA A 8 -1.82 6.40 -30.36
C ALA A 8 -1.79 6.49 -28.84
N LEU A 9 -1.63 5.35 -28.16
CA LEU A 9 -1.30 5.30 -26.75
C LEU A 9 0.06 5.98 -26.57
N ALA A 10 0.06 7.24 -26.14
CA ALA A 10 1.28 7.95 -25.78
C ALA A 10 2.02 7.13 -24.72
N ARG A 11 3.21 6.63 -25.05
CA ARG A 11 4.05 5.90 -24.11
C ARG A 11 4.43 6.84 -22.97
N ILE A 12 4.00 6.51 -21.75
CA ILE A 12 4.41 7.26 -20.57
C ILE A 12 5.91 7.06 -20.37
N THR A 13 6.68 8.15 -20.43
CA THR A 13 8.14 8.11 -20.27
C THR A 13 8.56 8.75 -18.96
N ALA A 14 9.75 8.37 -18.50
CA ALA A 14 10.33 8.92 -17.28
C ALA A 14 10.60 10.44 -17.38
N GLY A 15 10.66 11.00 -18.59
CA GLY A 15 10.79 12.44 -18.82
C GLY A 15 9.50 13.24 -18.66
N GLN A 16 8.38 12.59 -18.27
CA GLN A 16 7.10 13.25 -17.93
C GLN A 16 6.88 13.39 -16.42
N TYR A 17 7.74 12.80 -15.60
CA TYR A 17 7.69 12.90 -14.15
C TYR A 17 8.56 14.08 -13.67
N VAL A 18 8.13 14.75 -12.61
CA VAL A 18 8.77 15.98 -12.10
C VAL A 18 9.23 15.88 -10.65
N SER A 19 8.97 14.76 -9.97
CA SER A 19 9.25 14.50 -8.55
C SER A 19 8.37 15.28 -7.58
N SER A 20 8.21 14.75 -6.36
CA SER A 20 7.46 15.41 -5.29
C SER A 20 8.07 16.76 -4.88
N GLY A 21 9.37 16.94 -5.08
CA GLY A 21 10.08 18.19 -4.80
C GLY A 21 9.54 19.37 -5.61
N VAL A 22 9.15 19.15 -6.88
CA VAL A 22 8.50 20.18 -7.71
C VAL A 22 7.08 20.45 -7.23
N CYS A 23 6.36 19.42 -6.77
CA CYS A 23 5.00 19.60 -6.24
C CYS A 23 4.97 20.48 -4.98
N ARG A 24 6.01 20.41 -4.15
CA ARG A 24 6.12 21.14 -2.87
C ARG A 24 5.97 22.66 -3.00
N SER A 25 6.47 23.25 -4.08
CA SER A 25 6.49 24.72 -4.24
C SER A 25 5.07 25.31 -4.33
N CYS A 26 4.15 24.58 -4.97
CA CYS A 26 2.75 25.00 -5.13
C CYS A 26 1.80 24.32 -4.14
N HIS A 27 2.14 23.13 -3.65
CA HIS A 27 1.32 22.33 -2.72
C HIS A 27 2.04 22.01 -1.40
N PRO A 28 2.47 23.03 -0.63
CA PRO A 28 3.31 22.81 0.56
C PRO A 28 2.57 22.06 1.68
N ALA A 29 1.25 22.24 1.81
CA ALA A 29 0.45 21.61 2.85
C ALA A 29 0.28 20.09 2.60
N GLU A 30 -0.09 19.73 1.36
CA GLU A 30 -0.20 18.34 0.93
C GLU A 30 1.15 17.64 0.99
N TYR A 31 2.22 18.31 0.54
CA TYR A 31 3.57 17.77 0.62
C TYR A 31 3.98 17.49 2.07
N ALA A 32 3.81 18.46 2.98
CA ALA A 32 4.19 18.29 4.38
C ALA A 32 3.42 17.14 5.06
N GLY A 33 2.11 17.02 4.78
CA GLY A 33 1.30 15.92 5.29
C GLY A 33 1.71 14.56 4.70
N HIS A 34 2.00 14.51 3.40
CA HIS A 34 2.38 13.28 2.71
C HIS A 34 3.80 12.80 3.07
N ALA A 35 4.77 13.71 3.22
CA ALA A 35 6.17 13.38 3.52
C ALA A 35 6.36 12.64 4.86
N GLY A 36 5.43 12.82 5.80
CA GLY A 36 5.39 12.07 7.06
C GLY A 36 4.73 10.69 6.97
N SER A 37 4.15 10.33 5.83
CA SER A 37 3.36 9.11 5.67
C SER A 37 4.22 7.85 5.47
N GLY A 38 3.60 6.68 5.63
CA GLY A 38 4.25 5.42 5.29
C GLY A 38 4.50 5.27 3.79
N HIS A 39 3.68 5.87 2.93
CA HIS A 39 3.86 5.84 1.48
C HIS A 39 5.15 6.55 1.06
N ALA A 40 5.35 7.79 1.52
CA ALA A 40 6.56 8.55 1.23
C ALA A 40 7.86 7.89 1.74
N ARG A 41 7.74 6.92 2.66
CA ARG A 41 8.86 6.20 3.27
C ARG A 41 8.89 4.72 2.90
N ALA A 42 8.11 4.30 1.90
CA ALA A 42 7.98 2.89 1.54
C ALA A 42 9.29 2.29 1.00
N LEU A 43 10.21 3.12 0.51
CA LEU A 43 11.56 2.75 0.09
C LEU A 43 12.54 3.82 0.55
N ALA A 44 13.75 3.41 0.88
CA ALA A 44 14.89 4.29 1.09
C ALA A 44 16.18 3.57 0.67
N VAL A 45 17.24 4.34 0.41
CA VAL A 45 18.60 3.82 0.38
C VAL A 45 18.99 3.42 1.81
N SER A 46 19.58 2.23 1.98
CA SER A 46 20.11 1.79 3.26
C SER A 46 21.27 2.67 3.70
N VAL A 47 21.32 3.02 4.98
CA VAL A 47 22.42 3.79 5.57
C VAL A 47 23.16 2.96 6.63
N PRO A 48 24.51 2.91 6.66
CA PRO A 48 25.24 2.17 7.69
C PRO A 48 24.77 2.54 9.09
N PRO A 49 24.56 1.58 10.01
CA PRO A 49 24.93 0.16 9.91
C PRO A 49 23.85 -0.76 9.30
N GLN A 50 22.84 -0.22 8.60
CA GLN A 50 21.82 -1.05 7.93
C GLN A 50 22.47 -1.92 6.84
N PRO A 51 22.04 -3.18 6.68
CA PRO A 51 22.53 -4.02 5.60
C PRO A 51 21.92 -3.61 4.24
N GLY A 52 22.57 -4.08 3.19
CA GLY A 52 22.13 -3.94 1.82
C GLY A 52 22.16 -2.53 1.25
N GLU A 53 21.64 -2.41 0.03
CA GLU A 53 21.57 -1.15 -0.72
C GLU A 53 20.24 -0.43 -0.49
N TRP A 54 19.16 -1.19 -0.29
CA TRP A 54 17.80 -0.69 -0.17
C TRP A 54 17.13 -1.16 1.11
N ALA A 55 16.34 -0.27 1.71
CA ALA A 55 15.45 -0.57 2.83
C ALA A 55 14.00 -0.44 2.36
N PHE A 56 13.32 -1.58 2.24
CA PHE A 56 11.90 -1.68 1.93
C PHE A 56 11.05 -1.60 3.20
N GLY A 57 10.02 -0.76 3.16
CA GLY A 57 9.08 -0.56 4.24
C GLY A 57 9.35 0.71 5.05
N ALA A 58 8.26 1.33 5.51
CA ALA A 58 8.31 2.61 6.23
C ALA A 58 8.90 2.54 7.64
N GLY A 59 9.23 1.35 8.15
CA GLY A 59 9.65 1.15 9.54
C GLY A 59 8.53 1.34 10.56
N LEU A 60 7.27 1.40 10.12
CA LEU A 60 6.10 1.45 11.00
C LEU A 60 5.82 0.12 11.69
N GLN A 61 6.23 -0.99 11.05
CA GLN A 61 6.21 -2.35 11.60
C GLN A 61 7.55 -3.03 11.39
N ALA A 62 8.05 -3.01 10.16
CA ALA A 62 9.34 -3.58 9.79
C ALA A 62 10.03 -2.80 8.67
N LYS A 63 11.34 -3.03 8.52
CA LYS A 63 12.14 -2.70 7.33
C LYS A 63 12.88 -3.94 6.87
N THR A 64 12.74 -4.31 5.60
CA THR A 64 13.45 -5.42 4.96
C THR A 64 14.54 -4.87 4.07
N PHE A 65 15.73 -5.46 4.13
CA PHE A 65 16.88 -4.97 3.40
C PHE A 65 17.11 -5.78 2.13
N VAL A 66 17.62 -5.13 1.08
CA VAL A 66 17.88 -5.78 -0.20
C VAL A 66 19.28 -5.38 -0.71
N SER A 67 20.07 -6.38 -1.09
CA SER A 67 21.35 -6.21 -1.79
C SER A 67 21.23 -6.65 -3.23
N ARG A 68 21.90 -5.94 -4.15
CA ARG A 68 22.25 -6.55 -5.43
C ARG A 68 23.45 -7.47 -5.23
N ILE A 69 23.39 -8.69 -5.76
CA ILE A 69 24.47 -9.69 -5.59
C ILE A 69 25.19 -10.04 -6.89
N ASP A 70 24.54 -9.85 -8.04
CA ASP A 70 25.17 -9.95 -9.37
C ASP A 70 24.45 -9.05 -10.38
N GLU A 71 24.69 -9.24 -11.69
CA GLU A 71 24.13 -8.35 -12.70
C GLU A 71 22.61 -8.29 -12.69
N ASP A 72 21.98 -9.45 -12.48
CA ASP A 72 20.54 -9.59 -12.57
C ASP A 72 19.89 -10.04 -11.25
N THR A 73 20.62 -10.49 -10.25
CA THR A 73 20.04 -11.01 -9.01
C THR A 73 20.16 -10.02 -7.85
N TYR A 74 19.05 -9.91 -7.12
CA TYR A 74 18.97 -9.23 -5.83
C TYR A 74 18.67 -10.25 -4.73
N LEU A 75 19.30 -10.07 -3.57
CA LEU A 75 19.02 -10.79 -2.35
C LEU A 75 18.13 -9.92 -1.46
N GLU A 76 16.92 -10.38 -1.19
CA GLU A 76 16.17 -9.94 -0.01
C GLU A 76 16.79 -10.60 1.21
N HIS A 77 17.36 -9.80 2.11
CA HIS A 77 18.04 -10.33 3.29
C HIS A 77 17.06 -11.09 4.17
N GLY A 78 17.53 -12.17 4.80
CA GLY A 78 16.71 -13.02 5.66
C GLY A 78 16.40 -12.42 7.02
N LEU A 79 16.91 -11.23 7.33
CA LEU A 79 16.58 -10.50 8.55
C LEU A 79 16.02 -9.11 8.23
N SER A 80 14.90 -8.78 8.86
CA SER A 80 14.29 -7.45 8.86
C SER A 80 14.44 -6.79 10.22
N TRP A 81 14.53 -5.46 10.24
CA TRP A 81 14.41 -4.69 11.48
C TRP A 81 12.93 -4.55 11.83
N TYR A 82 12.53 -4.82 13.08
CA TYR A 82 11.15 -4.69 13.55
C TYR A 82 10.99 -3.58 14.58
N ALA A 83 9.96 -2.77 14.42
CA ALA A 83 9.70 -1.62 15.28
C ALA A 83 9.31 -2.01 16.72
N VAL A 84 8.58 -3.13 16.86
CA VAL A 84 8.07 -3.59 18.16
C VAL A 84 9.17 -4.08 19.10
N THR A 85 10.18 -4.77 18.57
CA THR A 85 11.33 -5.26 19.34
C THR A 85 12.55 -4.35 19.24
N ARG A 86 12.56 -3.42 18.28
CA ARG A 86 13.71 -2.57 17.92
C ARG A 86 14.96 -3.38 17.55
N SER A 87 14.77 -4.61 17.09
CA SER A 87 15.84 -5.56 16.78
C SER A 87 15.64 -6.20 15.41
N MET A 88 16.68 -6.89 14.94
CA MET A 88 16.58 -7.76 13.77
C MET A 88 15.87 -9.06 14.16
N ALA A 89 15.05 -9.58 13.26
CA ALA A 89 14.48 -10.92 13.33
C ALA A 89 14.22 -11.43 11.90
N LEU A 90 13.82 -12.70 11.77
CA LEU A 90 13.56 -13.33 10.47
C LEU A 90 12.63 -12.47 9.60
N THR A 91 13.00 -12.24 8.34
CA THR A 91 12.22 -11.46 7.38
C THR A 91 10.84 -12.07 7.20
N PRO A 92 9.77 -11.26 7.13
CA PRO A 92 8.41 -11.79 7.03
C PRO A 92 8.25 -12.74 5.83
N GLY A 93 7.84 -13.99 6.10
CA GLY A 93 7.62 -15.02 5.08
C GLY A 93 8.86 -15.85 4.70
N HIS A 94 10.04 -15.49 5.20
CA HIS A 94 11.26 -16.27 4.98
C HIS A 94 11.31 -17.48 5.91
N ARG A 95 12.07 -18.51 5.50
CA ARG A 95 12.28 -19.74 6.30
C ARG A 95 13.58 -19.72 7.09
N SER A 96 14.54 -18.90 6.69
CA SER A 96 15.89 -18.90 7.24
C SER A 96 16.60 -17.54 7.03
N PRO A 97 17.67 -17.23 7.79
CA PRO A 97 18.32 -15.92 7.74
C PRO A 97 19.18 -15.67 6.49
N GLU A 98 19.39 -16.68 5.65
CA GLU A 98 20.17 -16.58 4.41
C GLU A 98 19.48 -15.69 3.36
N GLY A 99 18.17 -15.48 3.48
CA GLY A 99 17.39 -14.63 2.59
C GLY A 99 16.93 -15.32 1.31
N GLU A 100 16.25 -14.56 0.46
CA GLU A 100 15.62 -15.04 -0.77
C GLU A 100 16.16 -14.29 -1.99
N LYS A 101 16.48 -15.03 -3.05
CA LYS A 101 17.05 -14.48 -4.28
C LYS A 101 15.97 -14.21 -5.32
N TYR A 102 15.98 -13.01 -5.86
CA TYR A 102 15.05 -12.55 -6.88
C TYR A 102 15.83 -12.06 -8.11
N ARG A 103 15.50 -12.61 -9.28
CA ARG A 103 15.99 -12.12 -10.56
C ARG A 103 15.36 -10.76 -10.86
N THR A 104 16.07 -9.91 -11.59
CA THR A 104 15.61 -8.58 -12.02
C THR A 104 14.38 -8.74 -12.88
N PHE A 105 14.43 -9.71 -13.79
CA PHE A 105 13.30 -10.11 -14.61
C PHE A 105 12.99 -11.58 -14.36
N HIS A 106 11.77 -11.85 -13.92
CA HIS A 106 11.20 -13.17 -13.77
C HIS A 106 9.69 -13.06 -14.03
N PRO A 107 9.05 -14.02 -14.75
CA PRO A 107 7.63 -13.93 -15.07
C PRO A 107 6.74 -13.76 -13.82
N ASN A 108 7.10 -14.45 -12.73
CA ASN A 108 6.25 -14.56 -11.55
C ASN A 108 6.78 -13.78 -10.33
N THR A 109 8.09 -13.75 -10.13
CA THR A 109 8.74 -13.32 -8.86
C THR A 109 9.98 -12.48 -9.14
N ALA A 110 9.79 -11.33 -9.79
CA ALA A 110 10.87 -10.40 -10.10
C ALA A 110 11.06 -9.37 -8.98
N ILE A 111 12.31 -9.03 -8.64
CA ILE A 111 12.59 -7.92 -7.72
C ILE A 111 12.00 -6.59 -8.23
N PHE A 112 11.86 -6.46 -9.55
CA PHE A 112 11.25 -5.31 -10.21
C PHE A 112 9.83 -5.04 -9.70
N ARG A 113 9.05 -6.08 -9.36
CA ARG A 113 7.69 -5.92 -8.81
C ARG A 113 7.71 -5.30 -7.40
N CYS A 114 8.74 -5.57 -6.61
CA CYS A 114 8.90 -4.95 -5.29
C CYS A 114 9.08 -3.43 -5.45
N PHE A 115 9.99 -3.02 -6.33
CA PHE A 115 10.25 -1.60 -6.61
C PHE A 115 9.03 -0.90 -7.21
N GLN A 116 8.24 -1.55 -8.06
CA GLN A 116 7.01 -0.98 -8.63
C GLN A 116 5.99 -0.55 -7.57
N CYS A 117 5.91 -1.27 -6.45
CA CYS A 117 4.96 -0.95 -5.37
C CYS A 117 5.55 -0.02 -4.30
N HIS A 118 6.88 0.11 -4.25
CA HIS A 118 7.59 0.82 -3.19
C HIS A 118 8.27 2.11 -3.65
N SER A 119 8.21 2.43 -4.94
CA SER A 119 8.78 3.64 -5.52
C SER A 119 7.81 4.35 -6.46
N THR A 120 8.20 5.53 -6.94
CA THR A 120 7.39 6.33 -7.85
C THR A 120 8.02 6.44 -9.22
N GLY A 121 7.16 6.49 -10.23
CA GLY A 121 7.52 6.64 -11.62
C GLY A 121 7.97 5.34 -12.29
N PRO A 122 8.23 5.37 -13.60
CA PRO A 122 8.75 4.23 -14.32
C PRO A 122 10.14 3.89 -13.79
N LEU A 123 10.33 2.63 -13.42
CA LEU A 123 11.65 2.11 -13.08
C LEU A 123 12.55 2.18 -14.31
N ARG A 124 13.76 2.70 -14.12
CA ARG A 124 14.81 2.68 -15.13
C ARG A 124 15.81 1.58 -14.82
N LEU A 125 16.53 1.16 -15.84
CA LEU A 125 17.72 0.33 -15.70
C LEU A 125 18.93 1.21 -16.00
N GLY A 126 19.80 1.38 -15.01
CA GLY A 126 21.10 2.00 -15.19
C GLY A 126 22.13 1.01 -15.76
N PRO A 127 23.42 1.41 -15.78
CA PRO A 127 24.51 0.53 -16.19
C PRO A 127 24.47 -0.84 -15.47
N GLY A 128 24.68 -1.91 -16.24
CA GLY A 128 24.59 -3.29 -15.75
C GLY A 128 23.18 -3.70 -15.32
N SER A 129 22.12 -3.13 -15.89
CA SER A 129 20.73 -3.49 -15.53
C SER A 129 20.35 -3.19 -14.06
N ARG A 130 21.06 -2.26 -13.40
CA ARG A 130 20.75 -1.83 -12.02
C ARG A 130 19.40 -1.10 -11.99
N ILE A 131 18.51 -1.50 -11.09
CA ILE A 131 17.20 -0.84 -10.93
C ILE A 131 17.42 0.55 -10.34
N GLN A 132 16.84 1.56 -10.99
CA GLN A 132 16.86 2.94 -10.57
C GLN A 132 15.41 3.46 -10.49
N PRO A 133 14.85 3.57 -9.28
CA PRO A 133 13.61 4.31 -9.05
C PRO A 133 13.69 5.73 -9.60
N PHE A 134 12.58 6.28 -10.07
CA PHE A 134 12.54 7.72 -10.38
C PHE A 134 12.53 8.55 -9.09
N GLU A 135 11.80 8.09 -8.08
CA GLU A 135 11.82 8.65 -6.73
C GLU A 135 11.55 7.55 -5.70
N GLU A 136 12.23 7.57 -4.55
CA GLU A 136 12.02 6.61 -3.47
C GLU A 136 10.67 6.84 -2.79
N GLY A 137 10.01 5.75 -2.40
CA GLY A 137 8.69 5.78 -1.80
C GLY A 137 7.57 5.98 -2.83
N VAL A 138 6.35 5.80 -2.36
CA VAL A 138 5.13 6.09 -3.11
C VAL A 138 4.78 7.56 -2.90
N GLN A 139 5.11 8.38 -3.88
CA GLN A 139 5.08 9.84 -3.90
C GLN A 139 3.92 10.35 -4.75
N CYS A 140 3.81 11.68 -4.88
CA CYS A 140 2.68 12.39 -5.51
C CYS A 140 2.27 11.77 -6.86
N GLU A 141 3.24 11.53 -7.75
CA GLU A 141 3.00 11.09 -9.12
C GLU A 141 2.60 9.61 -9.24
N ALA A 142 2.78 8.81 -8.18
CA ALA A 142 2.24 7.44 -8.13
C ALA A 142 0.70 7.44 -8.08
N CYS A 143 0.11 8.44 -7.40
CA CYS A 143 -1.34 8.61 -7.29
C CYS A 143 -1.91 9.65 -8.27
N HIS A 144 -1.15 10.65 -8.67
CA HIS A 144 -1.62 11.73 -9.55
C HIS A 144 -1.17 11.58 -11.01
N GLY A 145 -0.29 10.61 -11.31
CA GLY A 145 0.32 10.45 -12.63
C GLY A 145 1.45 11.46 -12.88
N PRO A 146 2.04 11.48 -14.08
CA PRO A 146 3.15 12.35 -14.42
C PRO A 146 2.75 13.84 -14.40
N GLY A 147 3.54 14.69 -13.76
CA GLY A 147 3.25 16.10 -13.50
C GLY A 147 3.73 17.09 -14.54
N LYS A 148 4.50 16.66 -15.56
CA LYS A 148 5.10 17.59 -16.54
C LYS A 148 4.09 18.48 -17.26
N GLU A 149 2.97 17.94 -17.71
CA GLU A 149 1.93 18.75 -18.37
C GLU A 149 1.24 19.70 -17.40
N HIS A 150 1.06 19.26 -16.14
CA HIS A 150 0.46 20.09 -15.11
C HIS A 150 1.30 21.33 -14.81
N ILE A 151 2.61 21.18 -14.66
CA ILE A 151 3.49 22.33 -14.40
C ILE A 151 3.66 23.23 -15.63
N ALA A 152 3.56 22.67 -16.84
CA ALA A 152 3.79 23.42 -18.07
C ALA A 152 2.58 24.25 -18.52
N SER A 153 1.36 23.74 -18.31
CA SER A 153 0.14 24.37 -18.85
C SER A 153 -1.00 24.51 -17.84
N GLY A 154 -0.80 24.11 -16.58
CA GLY A 154 -1.86 24.08 -15.58
C GLY A 154 -2.90 22.98 -15.80
N ARG A 155 -2.67 22.06 -16.75
CA ARG A 155 -3.57 20.92 -17.00
C ARG A 155 -3.80 20.15 -15.70
N ALA A 156 -5.06 19.82 -15.41
CA ALA A 156 -5.38 19.08 -14.20
C ALA A 156 -4.76 17.68 -14.21
N MET A 157 -4.07 17.31 -13.12
CA MET A 157 -3.60 15.94 -12.90
C MET A 157 -4.75 15.00 -12.57
N ARG A 158 -4.50 13.68 -12.64
CA ARG A 158 -5.43 12.66 -12.12
C ARG A 158 -5.74 13.01 -10.67
N ASN A 159 -7.02 13.04 -10.29
CA ASN A 159 -7.44 13.33 -8.93
C ASN A 159 -8.26 12.17 -8.38
N PRO A 160 -7.72 11.35 -7.45
CA PRO A 160 -8.45 10.24 -6.85
C PRO A 160 -9.81 10.60 -6.24
N ARG A 161 -10.02 11.85 -5.78
CA ARG A 161 -11.31 12.30 -5.24
C ARG A 161 -12.40 12.45 -6.32
N LYS A 162 -12.01 12.60 -7.59
CA LYS A 162 -12.92 12.70 -8.74
C LYS A 162 -13.15 11.35 -9.43
N MET A 163 -12.46 10.30 -9.00
CA MET A 163 -12.60 8.95 -9.54
C MET A 163 -13.80 8.24 -8.87
N THR A 164 -14.37 7.26 -9.57
CA THR A 164 -15.34 6.35 -8.98
C THR A 164 -14.69 5.52 -7.88
N ALA A 165 -15.48 5.00 -6.94
CA ALA A 165 -14.94 4.18 -5.85
C ALA A 165 -14.22 2.92 -6.37
N ALA A 166 -14.73 2.33 -7.47
CA ALA A 166 -14.10 1.20 -8.13
C ALA A 166 -12.71 1.54 -8.66
N GLU A 167 -12.56 2.67 -9.35
CA GLU A 167 -11.25 3.12 -9.87
C GLU A 167 -10.26 3.46 -8.75
N VAL A 168 -10.73 4.03 -7.62
CA VAL A 168 -9.89 4.27 -6.44
C VAL A 168 -9.41 2.94 -5.85
N ASN A 169 -10.31 1.98 -5.65
CA ASN A 169 -9.99 0.68 -5.10
C ASN A 169 -9.03 -0.10 -6.01
N GLU A 170 -9.21 -0.01 -7.32
CA GLU A 170 -8.30 -0.55 -8.32
C GLU A 170 -6.89 0.07 -8.21
N SER A 171 -6.81 1.41 -8.12
CA SER A 171 -5.53 2.10 -8.00
C SER A 171 -4.79 1.76 -6.69
N CYS A 172 -5.48 1.65 -5.56
CA CYS A 172 -4.86 1.24 -4.29
C CYS A 172 -4.48 -0.24 -4.29
N GLY A 173 -5.32 -1.08 -4.90
CA GLY A 173 -5.15 -2.53 -4.99
C GLY A 173 -3.98 -2.96 -5.86
N ALA A 174 -3.46 -2.08 -6.73
CA ALA A 174 -2.23 -2.32 -7.48
C ALA A 174 -1.03 -2.66 -6.58
N CYS A 175 -0.99 -2.08 -5.36
CA CYS A 175 0.06 -2.37 -4.37
C CYS A 175 -0.49 -3.15 -3.16
N HIS A 176 -1.70 -2.83 -2.69
CA HIS A 176 -2.28 -3.44 -1.50
C HIS A 176 -2.96 -4.80 -1.73
N ARG A 177 -2.84 -5.35 -2.95
CA ARG A 177 -3.47 -6.58 -3.47
C ARG A 177 -5.00 -6.46 -3.56
N LYS A 178 -5.52 -6.74 -4.77
CA LYS A 178 -6.95 -6.84 -5.05
C LYS A 178 -7.50 -8.21 -4.64
N PRO A 179 -8.83 -8.34 -4.47
CA PRO A 179 -9.46 -9.66 -4.45
C PRO A 179 -8.96 -10.51 -5.62
N ALA A 180 -8.74 -11.79 -5.37
CA ALA A 180 -8.30 -12.72 -6.40
C ALA A 180 -9.36 -12.84 -7.50
N ALA A 181 -8.98 -13.35 -8.68
CA ALA A 181 -9.96 -13.54 -9.75
C ALA A 181 -11.07 -14.50 -9.27
N ALA A 182 -12.27 -14.39 -9.85
CA ALA A 182 -13.36 -15.30 -9.50
C ALA A 182 -12.92 -16.76 -9.73
N GLY A 183 -12.92 -17.57 -8.66
CA GLY A 183 -12.46 -18.96 -8.68
C GLY A 183 -11.15 -19.24 -7.93
N ASP A 184 -10.42 -18.20 -7.49
CA ASP A 184 -9.27 -18.38 -6.60
C ASP A 184 -9.69 -18.45 -5.13
N ASP A 185 -9.39 -19.58 -4.48
CA ASP A 185 -9.68 -19.76 -3.05
C ASP A 185 -8.63 -19.04 -2.18
N THR A 186 -9.05 -17.97 -1.52
CA THR A 186 -8.25 -17.34 -0.45
C THR A 186 -8.39 -18.14 0.83
N ASP A 187 -7.27 -18.60 1.41
CA ASP A 187 -7.27 -19.17 2.75
C ASP A 187 -7.54 -18.09 3.81
N TRP A 188 -8.81 -17.98 4.22
CA TRP A 188 -9.27 -17.06 5.26
C TRP A 188 -8.85 -17.44 6.68
N THR A 189 -8.25 -18.62 6.87
CA THR A 189 -7.70 -19.05 8.16
C THR A 189 -6.27 -18.58 8.35
N ASN A 190 -5.57 -18.24 7.27
CA ASN A 190 -4.21 -17.72 7.33
C ASN A 190 -4.20 -16.22 7.73
N PRO A 191 -3.71 -15.87 8.93
CA PRO A 191 -3.65 -14.49 9.39
C PRO A 191 -2.73 -13.60 8.52
N TRP A 192 -1.83 -14.21 7.74
CA TRP A 192 -0.96 -13.50 6.80
C TRP A 192 -1.75 -12.67 5.79
N ASN A 193 -2.91 -13.17 5.37
CA ASN A 193 -3.71 -12.51 4.34
C ASN A 193 -4.29 -11.17 4.82
N THR A 194 -4.42 -10.92 6.14
CA THR A 194 -4.99 -9.68 6.68
C THR A 194 -4.19 -8.42 6.35
N ARG A 195 -2.93 -8.56 5.93
CA ARG A 195 -2.12 -7.45 5.40
C ARG A 195 -2.67 -6.86 4.09
N HIS A 196 -3.56 -7.56 3.40
CA HIS A 196 -4.16 -7.17 2.12
C HIS A 196 -5.53 -6.51 2.34
N GLN A 197 -5.52 -5.20 2.57
CA GLN A 197 -6.71 -4.45 2.99
C GLN A 197 -7.87 -4.51 1.97
N PRO A 198 -7.65 -4.36 0.64
CA PRO A 198 -8.74 -4.41 -0.33
C PRO A 198 -9.40 -5.78 -0.42
N LEU A 199 -8.62 -6.87 -0.28
CA LEU A 199 -9.12 -8.24 -0.24
C LEU A 199 -10.13 -8.43 0.91
N TYR A 200 -9.80 -7.96 2.12
CA TYR A 200 -10.67 -8.09 3.29
C TYR A 200 -11.83 -7.09 3.29
N LEU A 201 -11.60 -5.86 2.79
CA LEU A 201 -12.66 -4.86 2.67
C LEU A 201 -13.79 -5.35 1.75
N ALA A 202 -13.44 -6.03 0.65
CA ALA A 202 -14.41 -6.58 -0.30
C ALA A 202 -15.40 -7.57 0.34
N GLU A 203 -14.99 -8.27 1.40
CA GLU A 203 -15.83 -9.21 2.14
C GLU A 203 -16.78 -8.55 3.15
N SER A 204 -16.56 -7.27 3.47
CA SER A 204 -17.38 -6.55 4.43
C SER A 204 -18.81 -6.36 3.93
N ALA A 205 -19.81 -6.65 4.78
CA ALA A 205 -21.21 -6.47 4.42
C ALA A 205 -21.53 -5.02 4.02
N CYS A 206 -20.92 -4.04 4.69
CA CYS A 206 -21.07 -2.62 4.35
C CYS A 206 -20.52 -2.30 2.95
N PHE A 207 -19.38 -2.87 2.57
CA PHE A 207 -18.77 -2.70 1.26
C PHE A 207 -19.67 -3.29 0.16
N ARG A 208 -20.06 -4.57 0.33
CA ARG A 208 -20.93 -5.28 -0.63
C ARG A 208 -22.29 -4.60 -0.81
N LYS A 209 -22.89 -4.11 0.28
CA LYS A 209 -24.18 -3.41 0.27
C LYS A 209 -24.06 -1.94 -0.16
N SER A 210 -22.85 -1.40 -0.29
CA SER A 210 -22.67 0.01 -0.69
C SER A 210 -23.08 0.27 -2.14
N GLY A 211 -23.16 -0.76 -2.99
CA GLY A 211 -23.43 -0.61 -4.41
C GLY A 211 -22.29 0.12 -5.15
N GLY A 212 -21.03 -0.11 -4.75
CA GLY A 212 -19.87 0.52 -5.38
C GLY A 212 -19.63 1.97 -4.96
N ARG A 213 -20.13 2.40 -3.79
CA ARG A 213 -19.94 3.76 -3.27
C ARG A 213 -18.78 3.90 -2.28
N LEU A 214 -18.31 2.80 -1.70
CA LEU A 214 -17.22 2.81 -0.72
C LEU A 214 -15.85 2.59 -1.37
N SER A 215 -14.88 3.41 -0.96
CA SER A 215 -13.48 3.26 -1.33
C SER A 215 -12.56 3.46 -0.13
N CYS A 216 -11.26 3.24 -0.33
CA CYS A 216 -10.23 3.53 0.67
C CYS A 216 -10.33 4.98 1.18
N LEU A 217 -10.68 5.93 0.31
CA LEU A 217 -10.77 7.36 0.62
C LEU A 217 -12.03 7.73 1.41
N THR A 218 -12.99 6.82 1.54
CA THR A 218 -14.15 7.03 2.42
C THR A 218 -13.72 7.12 3.89
N CYS A 219 -12.65 6.42 4.27
CA CYS A 219 -12.18 6.36 5.66
C CYS A 219 -10.77 6.96 5.85
N HIS A 220 -9.92 6.95 4.82
CA HIS A 220 -8.52 7.37 4.94
C HIS A 220 -8.19 8.61 4.12
N PRO A 221 -7.67 9.69 4.75
CA PRO A 221 -7.13 10.82 4.01
C PRO A 221 -5.78 10.43 3.36
N PRO A 222 -5.57 10.70 2.05
CA PRO A 222 -4.40 10.20 1.32
C PRO A 222 -3.12 11.03 1.54
N HIS A 223 -3.24 12.27 1.99
CA HIS A 223 -2.12 13.22 2.16
C HIS A 223 -1.72 13.45 3.61
N ARG A 224 -1.98 12.48 4.49
CA ARG A 224 -1.57 12.52 5.90
C ARG A 224 -1.09 11.15 6.36
N PRO A 225 -0.26 11.07 7.41
CA PRO A 225 0.07 9.79 8.01
C PRO A 225 -1.21 9.08 8.47
N LEU A 226 -1.21 7.76 8.38
CA LEU A 226 -2.32 6.95 8.87
C LEU A 226 -2.53 7.20 10.37
N SER A 227 -3.76 7.55 10.77
CA SER A 227 -4.11 7.70 12.17
C SER A 227 -3.99 6.36 12.90
N ARG A 228 -3.34 6.36 14.07
CA ARG A 228 -3.31 5.21 14.98
C ARG A 228 -4.30 5.33 16.14
N VAL A 229 -5.04 6.45 16.19
CA VAL A 229 -6.07 6.69 17.20
C VAL A 229 -7.40 6.15 16.68
N ALA A 230 -7.94 5.14 17.36
CA ALA A 230 -9.14 4.41 16.93
C ALA A 230 -10.37 5.34 16.79
N ALA A 231 -10.56 6.26 17.73
CA ALA A 231 -11.71 7.20 17.74
C ALA A 231 -11.77 8.12 16.51
N ASN A 232 -10.64 8.35 15.82
CA ASN A 232 -10.62 9.18 14.61
C ASN A 232 -11.42 8.57 13.44
N TYR A 233 -11.80 7.29 13.53
CA TYR A 233 -12.57 6.59 12.51
C TYR A 233 -14.08 6.55 12.78
N ASP A 234 -14.53 6.89 13.98
CA ASP A 234 -15.94 6.77 14.38
C ASP A 234 -16.86 7.65 13.51
N ALA A 235 -16.36 8.82 13.08
CA ALA A 235 -17.08 9.71 12.18
C ALA A 235 -17.33 9.09 10.79
N ALA A 236 -16.41 8.24 10.28
CA ALA A 236 -16.61 7.55 9.02
C ALA A 236 -17.72 6.50 9.13
N CYS A 237 -17.76 5.76 10.24
CA CYS A 237 -18.80 4.77 10.52
C CYS A 237 -20.18 5.43 10.71
N SER A 238 -20.22 6.54 11.47
CA SER A 238 -21.45 7.21 11.87
C SER A 238 -22.21 7.86 10.70
N GLN A 239 -21.55 8.13 9.57
CA GLN A 239 -22.19 8.61 8.34
C GLN A 239 -23.23 7.63 7.78
N CYS A 240 -23.03 6.32 8.00
CA CYS A 240 -24.00 5.28 7.60
C CYS A 240 -24.69 4.61 8.80
N HIS A 241 -24.06 4.67 9.98
CA HIS A 241 -24.57 4.08 11.22
C HIS A 241 -24.80 5.13 12.31
N PRO A 242 -25.73 6.09 12.14
CA PRO A 242 -25.96 7.17 13.11
C PRO A 242 -26.59 6.69 14.42
N LYS A 243 -27.22 5.51 14.42
CA LYS A 243 -27.87 4.89 15.58
C LYS A 243 -27.55 3.38 15.60
N PRO A 244 -26.30 2.99 15.89
CA PRO A 244 -25.90 1.60 15.85
C PRO A 244 -26.60 0.82 16.96
N ARG A 245 -27.19 -0.33 16.61
CA ARG A 245 -27.82 -1.22 17.58
C ARG A 245 -26.79 -2.24 18.07
N HIS A 246 -26.58 -2.29 19.38
CA HIS A 246 -25.70 -3.26 20.02
C HIS A 246 -26.52 -4.19 20.91
N THR A 247 -26.31 -5.51 20.78
CA THR A 247 -26.94 -6.52 21.64
C THR A 247 -26.19 -6.73 22.96
N VAL A 248 -24.95 -6.22 23.03
CA VAL A 248 -24.09 -6.28 24.21
C VAL A 248 -23.54 -4.89 24.47
N GLN A 249 -23.56 -4.45 25.73
CA GLN A 249 -22.98 -3.16 26.09
C GLN A 249 -21.46 -3.25 25.95
N ARG A 250 -20.91 -2.56 24.95
CA ARG A 250 -19.48 -2.45 24.69
C ARG A 250 -19.11 -0.98 24.66
N ARG A 251 -18.03 -0.61 25.33
CA ARG A 251 -17.45 0.74 25.30
C ARG A 251 -16.20 0.71 24.43
N GLY A 252 -16.01 1.74 23.61
CA GLY A 252 -14.84 1.88 22.74
C GLY A 252 -15.19 2.47 21.37
N ALA A 253 -14.16 2.84 20.61
CA ALA A 253 -14.30 3.27 19.23
C ALA A 253 -14.79 2.12 18.34
N CYS A 254 -15.48 2.42 17.24
CA CYS A 254 -16.07 1.43 16.34
C CYS A 254 -15.04 0.40 15.87
N VAL A 255 -13.87 0.88 15.43
CA VAL A 255 -12.80 0.04 14.86
C VAL A 255 -12.14 -0.88 15.89
N SER A 256 -12.24 -0.57 17.19
CA SER A 256 -11.67 -1.43 18.25
C SER A 256 -12.37 -2.79 18.35
N CYS A 257 -13.64 -2.87 17.95
CA CYS A 257 -14.41 -4.12 17.93
C CYS A 257 -14.69 -4.62 16.51
N HIS A 258 -14.92 -3.69 15.57
CA HIS A 258 -15.36 -4.04 14.21
C HIS A 258 -14.22 -4.22 13.20
N MET A 259 -12.99 -3.85 13.57
CA MET A 259 -11.77 -4.04 12.78
C MET A 259 -10.63 -4.53 13.68
N PRO A 260 -10.78 -5.70 14.32
CA PRO A 260 -9.82 -6.18 15.31
C PRO A 260 -8.42 -6.32 14.71
N ALA A 261 -7.40 -6.10 15.53
CA ALA A 261 -6.03 -6.35 15.13
C ALA A 261 -5.81 -7.86 14.95
N VAL A 262 -5.17 -8.24 13.84
CA VAL A 262 -4.72 -9.59 13.53
C VAL A 262 -3.20 -9.61 13.49
N SER A 263 -2.61 -10.60 14.13
CA SER A 263 -1.16 -10.75 14.22
C SER A 263 -0.73 -12.02 13.50
N PRO A 264 -0.22 -11.94 12.25
CA PRO A 264 0.29 -13.11 11.56
C PRO A 264 1.57 -13.68 12.18
N SER A 265 2.28 -12.87 12.95
CA SER A 265 3.37 -13.28 13.84
C SER A 265 3.36 -12.39 15.08
N SER A 266 4.21 -12.67 16.07
CA SER A 266 4.39 -11.79 17.24
C SER A 266 5.00 -10.42 16.90
N LEU A 267 5.49 -10.23 15.67
CA LEU A 267 6.24 -9.04 15.24
C LEU A 267 5.42 -8.09 14.34
N LEU A 268 4.25 -8.53 13.87
CA LEU A 268 3.43 -7.82 12.88
C LEU A 268 1.97 -7.76 13.35
N HIS A 269 1.33 -6.62 13.12
CA HIS A 269 -0.05 -6.38 13.55
C HIS A 269 -0.81 -5.58 12.49
N PHE A 270 -1.91 -6.12 11.97
CA PHE A 270 -2.72 -5.47 10.93
C PHE A 270 -4.16 -5.27 11.41
N ALA A 271 -4.75 -4.11 11.12
CA ALA A 271 -6.18 -3.93 11.32
C ALA A 271 -6.95 -4.78 10.30
N ASN A 272 -7.87 -5.61 10.78
CA ASN A 272 -8.71 -6.41 9.90
C ASN A 272 -9.72 -5.52 9.17
N HIS A 273 -9.60 -5.46 7.83
CA HIS A 273 -10.49 -4.67 6.99
C HIS A 273 -11.78 -5.40 6.61
N TRP A 274 -11.99 -6.63 7.09
CA TRP A 274 -13.29 -7.31 7.00
C TRP A 274 -14.18 -6.77 8.11
N ILE A 275 -14.78 -5.61 7.87
CA ILE A 275 -15.55 -4.86 8.85
C ILE A 275 -16.82 -5.65 9.19
N GLY A 276 -16.97 -6.03 10.46
CA GLY A 276 -18.07 -6.85 10.93
C GLY A 276 -18.07 -7.03 12.45
N VAL A 277 -18.94 -7.89 12.98
CA VAL A 277 -18.98 -8.26 14.39
C VAL A 277 -18.18 -9.53 14.59
N TYR A 278 -17.30 -9.55 15.59
CA TYR A 278 -16.42 -10.69 15.86
C TYR A 278 -16.79 -11.41 17.15
N ALA A 279 -16.59 -12.73 17.17
CA ALA A 279 -16.61 -13.49 18.42
C ALA A 279 -15.34 -13.18 19.25
N ALA A 280 -15.46 -13.28 20.58
CA ALA A 280 -14.34 -13.05 21.47
C ALA A 280 -13.15 -13.96 21.13
N GLY A 281 -11.96 -13.38 20.97
CA GLY A 281 -10.73 -14.12 20.64
C GLY A 281 -10.66 -14.68 19.21
N LYS A 282 -11.59 -14.33 18.32
CA LYS A 282 -11.63 -14.83 16.93
C LYS A 282 -11.54 -13.65 15.94
N PRO A 283 -10.37 -13.03 15.73
CA PRO A 283 -10.25 -11.77 15.00
C PRO A 283 -10.20 -11.89 13.47
N LEU A 284 -10.20 -13.11 12.91
CA LEU A 284 -9.97 -13.33 11.47
C LEU A 284 -11.22 -13.18 10.62
N ARG A 285 -12.34 -13.72 11.09
CA ARG A 285 -13.60 -13.75 10.35
C ARG A 285 -14.75 -13.25 11.23
N PRO A 286 -15.56 -12.29 10.75
CA PRO A 286 -16.71 -11.85 11.50
C PRO A 286 -17.79 -12.93 11.52
N ILE A 287 -18.60 -12.92 12.58
CA ILE A 287 -19.81 -13.72 12.72
C ILE A 287 -21.05 -13.01 12.16
N ARG A 288 -20.99 -11.69 11.95
CA ARG A 288 -22.06 -10.86 11.37
C ARG A 288 -21.50 -9.67 10.60
#